data_AF-A0A848YIL2-F1
#
_entry.id   AF-A0A848YIL2-F1
#
_cell.length_a   1.000
_cell.length_b   1.000
_cell.length_c   1.000
_cell.angle_alpha   90.00
_cell.angle_beta   90.00
_cell.angle_gamma   90.00
#
_symmetry.space_group_name_H-M   'P 1'
#
loop_
_entity.id
_entity.type
_entity.pdbx_description
1 polymer ?
#
loop_
_entity_poly.entity_id
_entity_poly.type
_entity_poly.pdbx_seq_one_letter_code
_entity_poly.pdbx_strand_id
1 'polypeptide(L)'
;MSAEKLSDAEREAALADLDGWSLVEGRDALFKTFSFKNFSEAFGWMSRVAMAAEKIDHHPEWFNVYKTVEVTLSTHSVGGLSSL
;
A
#
# COMPACT_ATOMS: atom_id res chain seq x y z
N MET A 1 3.35 16.89 -0.07
CA MET A 1 3.33 17.03 -1.56
C MET A 1 1.86 17.04 -1.98
N SER A 2 1.47 17.70 -3.07
CA SER A 2 0.11 17.54 -3.60
C SER A 2 0.04 16.24 -4.41
N ALA A 3 -0.79 15.30 -3.97
CA ALA A 3 -1.06 14.08 -4.73
C ALA A 3 -2.01 14.38 -5.89
N GLU A 4 -1.76 13.76 -7.05
CA GLU A 4 -2.67 13.76 -8.18
C GLU A 4 -3.16 12.34 -8.43
N LYS A 5 -4.42 12.21 -8.87
CA LYS A 5 -5.01 10.91 -9.17
C LYS A 5 -4.40 10.37 -10.46
N LEU A 6 -3.90 9.14 -10.44
CA LEU A 6 -3.33 8.49 -11.62
C LEU A 6 -4.42 8.28 -12.69
N SER A 7 -4.08 8.57 -13.94
CA SER A 7 -4.82 8.15 -15.12
C SER A 7 -4.72 6.64 -15.37
N ASP A 8 -5.58 6.10 -16.22
CA ASP A 8 -5.59 4.66 -16.54
C ASP A 8 -4.25 4.18 -17.13
N ALA A 9 -3.63 4.98 -18.01
CA ALA A 9 -2.34 4.65 -18.60
C ALA A 9 -1.18 4.66 -17.56
N GLU A 10 -1.19 5.63 -16.63
CA GLU A 10 -0.19 5.69 -15.56
C GLU A 10 -0.36 4.53 -14.58
N ARG A 11 -1.61 4.10 -14.32
CA ARG A 11 -1.90 2.93 -13.49
C ARG A 11 -1.39 1.65 -14.14
N GLU A 12 -1.66 1.44 -15.42
CA GLU A 12 -1.18 0.24 -16.13
C GLU A 12 0.34 0.15 -16.10
N ALA A 13 1.04 1.26 -16.35
CA ALA A 13 2.49 1.33 -16.25
C ALA A 13 2.99 1.07 -14.82
N ALA A 14 2.39 1.72 -13.81
CA ALA A 14 2.81 1.54 -12.41
C ALA A 14 2.56 0.10 -11.92
N LEU A 15 1.42 -0.50 -12.27
CA LEU A 15 1.06 -1.87 -11.89
C LEU A 15 1.98 -2.92 -12.50
N ALA A 16 2.53 -2.67 -13.68
CA ALA A 16 3.43 -3.61 -14.35
C ALA A 16 4.70 -3.91 -13.52
N ASP A 17 5.17 -2.92 -12.75
CA ASP A 17 6.38 -3.02 -11.93
C ASP A 17 6.09 -3.40 -10.46
N LEU A 18 4.80 -3.47 -10.06
CA LEU A 18 4.38 -3.74 -8.70
C LEU A 18 4.03 -5.22 -8.48
N ASP A 19 5.07 -6.07 -8.46
CA ASP A 19 4.90 -7.51 -8.25
C ASP A 19 4.08 -7.84 -7.00
N GLY A 20 3.11 -8.74 -7.14
CA GLY A 20 2.22 -9.21 -6.08
C GLY A 20 1.19 -8.19 -5.57
N TRP A 21 1.10 -7.00 -6.16
CA TRP A 21 -0.02 -6.08 -5.91
C TRP A 21 -1.19 -6.34 -6.86
N SER A 22 -2.39 -6.07 -6.39
CA SER A 22 -3.64 -6.25 -7.14
C SER A 22 -4.59 -5.08 -6.88
N LEU A 23 -5.52 -4.83 -7.80
CA LEU A 23 -6.58 -3.85 -7.56
C LEU A 23 -7.65 -4.45 -6.65
N VAL A 24 -8.16 -3.63 -5.73
CA VAL A 24 -9.31 -4.01 -4.89
C VAL A 24 -10.59 -3.91 -5.71
N GLU A 25 -11.40 -4.96 -5.73
CA GLU A 25 -12.70 -4.92 -6.42
C GLU A 25 -13.63 -3.88 -5.78
N GLY A 26 -14.22 -3.01 -6.59
CA GLY A 26 -15.15 -1.97 -6.13
C GLY A 26 -14.50 -0.79 -5.39
N ARG A 27 -13.16 -0.73 -5.32
CA ARG A 27 -12.44 0.37 -4.67
C ARG A 27 -11.18 0.76 -5.45
N ASP A 28 -10.95 2.06 -5.58
CA ASP A 28 -9.75 2.59 -6.23
C ASP A 28 -8.53 2.53 -5.28
N ALA A 29 -8.01 1.31 -5.10
CA ALA A 29 -6.98 0.96 -4.14
C ALA A 29 -6.15 -0.24 -4.61
N LEU A 30 -4.92 -0.33 -4.13
CA LEU A 30 -4.03 -1.47 -4.30
C LEU A 30 -4.07 -2.36 -3.07
N PHE A 31 -3.94 -3.66 -3.25
CA PHE A 31 -3.88 -4.66 -2.20
C PHE A 31 -2.72 -5.63 -2.38
N LYS A 32 -2.04 -5.95 -1.28
CA LYS A 32 -1.03 -7.02 -1.22
C LYS A 32 -0.99 -7.68 0.15
N THR A 33 -0.78 -8.99 0.16
CA THR A 33 -0.51 -9.76 1.39
C THR A 33 0.98 -10.05 1.52
N PHE A 34 1.55 -9.66 2.65
CA PHE A 34 2.93 -9.98 3.02
C PHE A 34 2.93 -11.10 4.07
N SER A 35 3.77 -12.12 3.87
CA SER A 35 3.96 -13.21 4.84
C SER A 35 5.42 -13.29 5.28
N PHE A 36 5.63 -13.28 6.58
CA PHE A 36 6.93 -13.33 7.24
C PHE A 36 7.13 -14.67 7.94
N LYS A 37 8.30 -14.90 8.57
CA LYS A 37 8.54 -16.13 9.31
C LYS A 37 7.71 -16.22 10.60
N ASN A 38 7.54 -15.09 11.29
CA ASN A 38 6.89 -14.98 12.59
C ASN A 38 6.40 -13.54 12.85
N PHE A 39 5.72 -13.32 13.98
CA PHE A 39 5.21 -12.00 14.38
C PHE A 39 6.30 -10.95 14.59
N SER A 40 7.46 -11.32 15.15
CA SER A 40 8.54 -10.36 15.41
C SER A 40 9.08 -9.76 14.10
N GLU A 41 9.25 -10.59 13.07
CA GLU A 41 9.65 -10.12 11.73
C GLU A 41 8.57 -9.26 11.08
N ALA A 42 7.30 -9.66 11.15
CA ALA A 42 6.18 -8.87 10.63
C ALA A 42 6.11 -7.49 11.29
N PHE A 43 6.18 -7.44 12.62
CA PHE A 43 6.10 -6.18 13.36
C PHE A 43 7.34 -5.29 13.15
N GLY A 44 8.53 -5.89 13.01
CA GLY A 44 9.73 -5.17 12.63
C GLY A 44 9.62 -4.53 11.25
N TRP A 45 9.02 -5.23 10.28
CA TRP A 45 8.72 -4.67 8.97
C TRP A 45 7.67 -3.55 9.05
N MET A 46 6.57 -3.77 9.79
CA MET A 46 5.52 -2.77 10.02
C MET A 46 6.09 -1.48 10.63
N SER A 47 6.99 -1.60 11.60
CA SER A 47 7.64 -0.43 12.24
C SER A 47 8.41 0.42 11.23
N ARG A 48 9.12 -0.20 10.27
CA ARG A 48 9.84 0.51 9.21
C ARG A 48 8.88 1.19 8.23
N VAL A 49 7.79 0.51 7.88
CA VAL A 49 6.73 1.09 7.03
C VAL A 49 6.10 2.30 7.71
N ALA A 50 5.81 2.24 9.02
CA ALA A 50 5.25 3.36 9.77
C ALA A 50 6.18 4.59 9.73
N MET A 51 7.49 4.40 9.90
CA MET A 51 8.47 5.49 9.78
C MET A 51 8.52 6.09 8.36
N ALA A 52 8.41 5.26 7.33
CA ALA A 52 8.38 5.71 5.95
C ALA A 52 7.08 6.48 5.64
N ALA A 53 5.94 5.96 6.09
CA ALA A 53 4.61 6.56 5.96
C ALA A 53 4.56 7.97 6.57
N GLU A 54 5.07 8.13 7.81
CA GLU A 54 5.17 9.44 8.46
C GLU A 54 6.03 10.43 7.68
N LYS A 55 7.14 9.95 7.08
CA LYS A 55 8.04 10.82 6.31
C LYS A 55 7.37 11.39 5.05
N ILE A 56 6.46 10.65 4.43
CA ILE A 56 5.76 11.06 3.20
C ILE A 56 4.34 11.57 3.44
N ASP A 57 3.88 11.56 4.71
CA ASP A 57 2.52 11.90 5.12
C ASP A 57 1.45 11.08 4.36
N HIS A 58 1.71 9.78 4.21
CA HIS A 58 0.82 8.84 3.54
C HIS A 58 0.81 7.49 4.24
N HIS A 59 -0.33 7.13 4.84
CA HIS A 59 -0.44 5.97 5.73
C HIS A 59 -1.18 4.81 5.07
N PRO A 60 -0.74 3.56 5.30
CA PRO A 60 -1.46 2.39 4.81
C PRO A 60 -2.71 2.09 5.65
N GLU A 61 -3.66 1.43 5.02
CA GLU A 61 -4.65 0.61 5.74
C GLU A 61 -4.09 -0.81 5.81
N TRP A 62 -4.03 -1.41 7.00
CA TRP A 62 -3.53 -2.77 7.12
C TRP A 62 -4.23 -3.61 8.19
N PHE A 63 -4.15 -4.92 8.01
CA PHE A 63 -4.61 -5.92 8.96
C PHE A 63 -3.49 -6.92 9.21
N ASN A 64 -3.08 -7.10 10.46
CA ASN A 64 -2.02 -8.02 10.83
C ASN A 64 -2.54 -9.14 11.74
N VAL A 65 -2.24 -10.38 11.37
CA VAL A 65 -2.43 -11.57 12.21
C VAL A 65 -1.14 -12.38 12.21
N TYR A 66 -0.47 -12.42 13.36
CA TYR A 66 0.80 -13.12 13.55
C TYR A 66 1.84 -12.73 12.48
N LYS A 67 2.16 -13.64 11.55
CA LYS A 67 3.21 -13.46 10.54
C LYS A 67 2.70 -12.85 9.23
N THR A 68 1.41 -12.54 9.12
CA THR A 68 0.79 -12.08 7.88
C THR A 68 0.29 -10.64 8.03
N VAL A 69 0.59 -9.79 7.06
CA VAL A 69 0.13 -8.40 7.00
C VAL A 69 -0.55 -8.18 5.65
N GLU A 70 -1.83 -7.92 5.68
CA GLU A 70 -2.64 -7.51 4.53
C GLU A 70 -2.60 -5.99 4.45
N VAL A 71 -2.22 -5.44 3.29
CA VAL A 71 -2.02 -4.01 3.09
C VAL A 71 -2.92 -3.53 1.96
N THR A 72 -3.68 -2.47 2.22
CA THR A 72 -4.44 -1.71 1.23
C THR A 72 -3.89 -0.29 1.14
N LEU A 73 -3.62 0.20 -0.06
CA LEU A 73 -3.14 1.57 -0.33
C LEU A 73 -4.13 2.32 -1.22
N SER A 74 -4.52 3.51 -0.78
CA SER A 74 -5.33 4.46 -1.53
C SER A 74 -5.07 5.86 -0.98
N THR A 75 -5.08 6.87 -1.81
CA THR A 75 -4.84 8.25 -1.40
C THR A 75 -6.17 8.95 -1.15
N HIS A 76 -6.51 9.14 0.14
CA HIS A 76 -7.79 9.70 0.57
C HIS A 76 -8.10 11.09 -0.03
N SER A 77 -7.10 11.97 -0.12
CA SER A 77 -7.28 13.34 -0.60
C SER A 77 -7.69 13.43 -2.06
N VAL A 78 -7.39 12.41 -2.87
CA VAL A 78 -7.76 12.33 -4.29
C VAL A 78 -8.79 11.23 -4.57
N GLY A 79 -9.25 10.53 -3.53
CA GLY A 79 -10.24 9.45 -3.65
C GLY A 79 -9.81 8.34 -4.61
N GLY A 80 -8.53 7.93 -4.56
CA GLY A 80 -8.00 6.93 -5.48
C GLY A 80 -6.49 6.76 -5.43
N LEU A 81 -5.94 6.07 -6.43
CA LEU A 81 -4.49 5.87 -6.55
C LEU A 81 -3.78 7.15 -6.99
N SER A 82 -2.64 7.40 -6.36
CA SER A 82 -1.68 8.46 -6.71
C SER A 82 -0.27 7.87 -6.82
N SER A 83 0.74 8.71 -7.07
CA SER A 83 2.15 8.31 -7.10
C SER A 83 2.83 8.27 -5.73
N LEU A 84 2.08 8.48 -4.64
CA LEU A 84 2.57 8.36 -3.26
C LEU A 84 2.62 6.91 -2.76
#